data_AF-A0A662P810-F1
#
_entry.id   AF-A0A662P810-F1
#
_cell.length_a   1.000
_cell.length_b   1.000
_cell.length_c   1.000
_cell.angle_alpha   90.00
_cell.angle_beta   90.00
_cell.angle_gamma   90.00
#
_symmetry.space_group_name_H-M   'P 1'
#
loop_
_entity.id
_entity.type
_entity.pdbx_description
1 polymer ?
#
loop_
_entity_poly.entity_id
_entity_poly.type
_entity_poly.pdbx_seq_one_letter_code
_entity_poly.pdbx_strand_id
1 'polypeptide(L)'
;MSKIRLAIAGIGNCASSLIQGLEYYKNVDEKDELVPGLMHNVFGSYRIRDIVPVAAFDVDSRKVGRPLGEAIFSGENCTIKFSDPPKSDVIVQKGEVLDGIGKYLSEKIPVDRNQKPVNVAEVLEESNADILINYMPVGSEKASRYYAEQCLKAGVAFINAMPAFIVSGDDWPKKFEDAGLPCAGDDIKSQVGATIIHRVLAQLLLDRGVKIEKSYQLNIGGNTDFYNMLEQERLK
;
A
#
# COMPACT_ATOMS: atom_id res chain seq x y z
N MET A 1 17.05 -2.66 19.90
CA MET A 1 16.45 -1.66 18.99
C MET A 1 14.98 -2.00 18.83
N SER A 2 14.09 -1.00 18.83
CA SER A 2 12.65 -1.22 18.70
C SER A 2 12.31 -1.64 17.27
N LYS A 3 11.52 -2.70 17.12
CA LYS A 3 10.93 -3.09 15.83
C LYS A 3 9.83 -2.10 15.43
N ILE A 4 9.54 -2.02 14.15
CA ILE A 4 8.34 -1.38 13.59
C ILE A 4 7.37 -2.50 13.21
N ARG A 5 6.25 -2.59 13.91
CA ARG A 5 5.21 -3.60 13.70
C ARG A 5 4.24 -3.11 12.64
N LEU A 6 4.35 -3.69 11.45
CA LEU A 6 3.63 -3.28 10.25
C LEU A 6 2.34 -4.09 10.08
N ALA A 7 1.21 -3.40 9.98
CA ALA A 7 -0.04 -3.94 9.48
C ALA A 7 -0.24 -3.56 7.99
N ILE A 8 -0.85 -4.44 7.20
CA ILE A 8 -1.06 -4.20 5.76
C ILE A 8 -2.52 -4.41 5.40
N ALA A 9 -3.14 -3.40 4.78
CA ALA A 9 -4.48 -3.49 4.22
C ALA A 9 -4.40 -3.61 2.68
N GLY A 10 -4.80 -4.75 2.13
CA GLY A 10 -4.72 -5.06 0.71
C GLY A 10 -3.41 -5.79 0.36
N ILE A 11 -3.49 -7.10 0.16
CA ILE A 11 -2.32 -7.96 -0.09
C ILE A 11 -2.11 -8.12 -1.60
N GLY A 12 -2.03 -7.00 -2.31
CA GLY A 12 -1.82 -6.92 -3.76
C GLY A 12 -0.35 -7.01 -4.19
N ASN A 13 -0.07 -6.56 -5.43
CA ASN A 13 1.29 -6.50 -5.97
C ASN A 13 2.22 -5.60 -5.15
N CYS A 14 1.74 -4.45 -4.67
CA CYS A 14 2.53 -3.54 -3.83
C CYS A 14 2.95 -4.21 -2.51
N ALA A 15 2.02 -4.88 -1.83
CA ALA A 15 2.32 -5.65 -0.62
C ALA A 15 3.32 -6.78 -0.91
N SER A 16 3.18 -7.48 -2.04
CA SER A 16 4.13 -8.51 -2.45
C SER A 16 5.55 -7.96 -2.64
N SER A 17 5.70 -6.85 -3.35
CA SER A 17 7.01 -6.20 -3.54
C SER A 17 7.59 -5.68 -2.22
N LEU A 18 6.77 -5.13 -1.31
CA LEU A 18 7.20 -4.68 0.00
C LEU A 18 7.74 -5.85 0.84
N ILE A 19 6.97 -6.93 0.99
CA ILE A 19 7.35 -8.09 1.80
C ILE A 19 8.61 -8.77 1.26
N GLN A 20 8.71 -8.92 -0.08
CA GLN A 20 9.92 -9.42 -0.71
C GLN A 20 11.13 -8.51 -0.45
N GLY A 21 10.94 -7.18 -0.53
CA GLY A 21 11.99 -6.20 -0.27
C GLY A 21 12.50 -6.22 1.17
N LEU A 22 11.61 -6.38 2.15
CA LEU A 22 11.99 -6.52 3.56
C LEU A 22 12.91 -7.71 3.79
N GLU A 23 12.65 -8.85 3.14
CA GLU A 23 13.50 -10.03 3.25
C GLU A 23 14.79 -9.90 2.45
N TYR A 24 14.71 -9.41 1.21
CA TYR A 24 15.85 -9.28 0.30
C TYR A 24 16.95 -8.37 0.87
N TYR A 25 16.54 -7.25 1.47
CA TYR A 25 17.45 -6.24 2.01
C TYR A 25 17.64 -6.31 3.53
N LYS A 26 17.22 -7.40 4.20
CA LYS A 26 17.26 -7.50 5.68
C LYS A 26 18.66 -7.39 6.29
N ASN A 27 19.70 -7.72 5.53
CA ASN A 27 21.09 -7.70 6.00
C ASN A 27 21.83 -6.42 5.63
N VAL A 28 21.18 -5.48 4.94
CA VAL A 28 21.77 -4.19 4.58
C VAL A 28 21.93 -3.35 5.85
N ASP A 29 23.12 -2.79 6.02
CA ASP A 29 23.50 -1.88 7.09
C ASP A 29 23.97 -0.52 6.52
N GLU A 30 24.24 0.43 7.42
CA GLU A 30 24.63 1.81 7.06
C GLU A 30 25.95 1.89 6.25
N LYS A 31 26.82 0.89 6.38
CA LYS A 31 28.13 0.85 5.71
C LYS A 31 28.06 0.30 4.28
N ASP A 32 26.96 -0.33 3.91
CA ASP A 32 26.77 -0.89 2.58
C ASP A 32 26.45 0.22 1.57
N GLU A 33 26.58 -0.10 0.28
CA GLU A 33 26.16 0.80 -0.79
C GLU A 33 24.67 1.13 -0.65
N LEU A 34 24.30 2.37 -1.03
CA LEU A 34 22.91 2.81 -0.95
C LEU A 34 22.02 1.93 -1.83
N VAL A 35 21.00 1.32 -1.21
CA VAL A 35 20.03 0.50 -1.92
C VAL A 35 19.22 1.38 -2.88
N PRO A 36 19.17 1.05 -4.20
CA PRO A 36 18.37 1.79 -5.15
C PRO A 36 16.90 1.88 -4.74
N GLY A 37 16.38 3.10 -4.67
CA GLY A 37 15.00 3.38 -4.27
C GLY A 37 14.81 3.72 -2.80
N LEU A 38 15.84 3.58 -1.97
CA LEU A 38 15.84 4.10 -0.60
C LEU A 38 16.64 5.40 -0.53
N MET A 39 16.18 6.33 0.30
CA MET A 39 16.96 7.52 0.65
C MET A 39 18.07 7.19 1.65
N HIS A 40 17.82 6.22 2.52
CA HIS A 40 18.75 5.78 3.56
C HIS A 40 18.62 4.27 3.76
N ASN A 41 19.75 3.57 3.86
CA ASN A 41 19.77 2.15 4.27
C ASN A 41 19.30 1.96 5.72
N VAL A 42 19.57 2.95 6.57
CA VAL A 42 19.09 3.04 7.96
C VAL A 42 18.42 4.40 8.13
N PHE A 43 17.12 4.41 8.43
CA PHE A 43 16.34 5.64 8.59
C PHE A 43 16.19 5.96 10.09
N GLY A 44 16.88 7.01 10.55
CA GLY A 44 17.03 7.26 11.98
C GLY A 44 17.76 6.10 12.65
N SER A 45 17.12 5.41 13.58
CA SER A 45 17.66 4.19 14.22
C SER A 45 17.12 2.88 13.64
N TYR A 46 16.31 2.94 12.58
CA TYR A 46 15.59 1.77 12.05
C TYR A 46 16.27 1.23 10.79
N ARG A 47 16.59 -0.06 10.80
CA ARG A 47 17.05 -0.83 9.65
C ARG A 47 15.86 -1.48 8.95
N ILE A 48 16.06 -1.93 7.71
CA ILE A 48 15.03 -2.61 6.93
C ILE A 48 14.47 -3.83 7.69
N ARG A 49 15.34 -4.64 8.29
CA ARG A 49 14.95 -5.82 9.09
C ARG A 49 14.14 -5.51 10.35
N ASP A 50 14.14 -4.26 10.80
CA ASP A 50 13.40 -3.87 12.00
C ASP A 50 11.91 -3.72 11.67
N ILE A 51 11.53 -3.65 10.40
CA ILE A 51 10.14 -3.65 9.94
C ILE A 51 9.64 -5.10 9.90
N VAL A 52 8.65 -5.41 10.74
CA VAL A 52 8.12 -6.76 10.92
C VAL A 52 6.61 -6.75 10.69
N PRO A 53 6.08 -7.51 9.71
CA PRO A 53 4.65 -7.67 9.54
C PRO A 53 4.02 -8.36 10.75
N VAL A 54 2.93 -7.79 11.29
CA VAL A 54 2.19 -8.34 12.43
C VAL A 54 0.70 -8.57 12.15
N ALA A 55 0.14 -7.90 11.15
CA ALA A 55 -1.25 -8.08 10.73
C ALA A 55 -1.40 -7.85 9.21
N ALA A 56 -2.36 -8.52 8.61
CA ALA A 56 -2.63 -8.42 7.18
C ALA A 56 -4.13 -8.59 6.92
N PHE A 57 -4.69 -7.77 6.04
CA PHE A 57 -6.11 -7.78 5.71
C PHE A 57 -6.32 -7.84 4.19
N ASP A 58 -7.22 -8.72 3.74
CA ASP A 58 -7.65 -8.79 2.34
C ASP A 58 -9.13 -9.23 2.27
N VAL A 59 -9.69 -9.20 1.07
CA VAL A 59 -11.07 -9.65 0.80
C VAL A 59 -11.14 -10.83 -0.16
N ASP A 60 -10.06 -11.10 -0.92
CA ASP A 60 -9.94 -12.23 -1.83
C ASP A 60 -9.92 -13.55 -1.05
N SER A 61 -10.88 -14.43 -1.30
CA SER A 61 -10.99 -15.72 -0.60
C SER A 61 -9.83 -16.66 -0.88
N ARG A 62 -9.03 -16.41 -1.92
CA ARG A 62 -7.77 -17.13 -2.19
C ARG A 62 -6.62 -16.67 -1.30
N LYS A 63 -6.76 -15.55 -0.59
CA LYS A 63 -5.75 -14.97 0.31
C LYS A 63 -6.17 -15.05 1.77
N VAL A 64 -7.43 -14.72 2.07
CA VAL A 64 -7.98 -14.76 3.44
C VAL A 64 -7.84 -16.17 4.03
N GLY A 65 -7.32 -16.24 5.26
CA GLY A 65 -7.05 -17.48 5.98
C GLY A 65 -5.72 -18.13 5.64
N ARG A 66 -4.90 -17.56 4.74
CA ARG A 66 -3.57 -18.08 4.40
C ARG A 66 -2.45 -17.33 5.11
N PRO A 67 -1.28 -17.97 5.30
CA PRO A 67 -0.07 -17.26 5.72
C PRO A 67 0.28 -16.12 4.76
N LEU A 68 0.73 -15.00 5.30
CA LEU A 68 1.08 -13.80 4.53
C LEU A 68 2.09 -14.11 3.41
N GLY A 69 3.11 -14.93 3.70
CA GLY A 69 4.11 -15.33 2.72
C GLY A 69 3.56 -16.08 1.50
N GLU A 70 2.46 -16.82 1.66
CA GLU A 70 1.76 -17.46 0.54
C GLU A 70 0.78 -16.50 -0.16
N ALA A 71 0.09 -15.68 0.63
CA ALA A 71 -0.91 -14.74 0.13
C ALA A 71 -0.31 -13.69 -0.83
N ILE A 72 0.94 -13.25 -0.60
CA ILE A 72 1.61 -12.29 -1.48
C ILE A 72 1.87 -12.81 -2.90
N PHE A 73 1.80 -14.12 -3.13
CA PHE A 73 1.90 -14.75 -4.45
C PHE A 73 0.59 -15.41 -4.91
N SER A 74 -0.51 -15.17 -4.19
CA SER A 74 -1.81 -15.78 -4.47
C SER A 74 -2.73 -14.84 -5.26
N GLY A 75 -3.72 -15.44 -5.92
CA GLY A 75 -4.73 -14.72 -6.70
C GLY A 75 -4.15 -14.06 -7.95
N GLU A 76 -4.51 -12.80 -8.17
CA GLU A 76 -4.03 -12.04 -9.34
C GLU A 76 -2.71 -11.28 -9.09
N ASN A 77 -2.00 -11.58 -8.00
CA ASN A 77 -0.68 -11.01 -7.79
C ASN A 77 0.30 -11.58 -8.84
N CYS A 78 0.97 -10.69 -9.56
CA CYS A 78 1.82 -11.01 -10.71
C CYS A 78 3.11 -10.17 -10.78
N THR A 79 3.45 -9.46 -9.70
CA THR A 79 4.74 -8.76 -9.61
C THR A 79 5.91 -9.74 -9.69
N ILE A 80 7.09 -9.24 -10.08
CA ILE A 80 8.30 -10.06 -10.18
C ILE A 80 8.62 -10.70 -8.82
N LYS A 81 8.97 -12.00 -8.84
CA LYS A 81 9.51 -12.68 -7.67
C LYS A 81 11.03 -12.52 -7.66
N PHE A 82 11.55 -11.75 -6.70
CA PHE A 82 12.98 -11.50 -6.52
C PHE A 82 13.49 -11.94 -5.14
N SER A 83 12.59 -12.31 -4.23
CA SER A 83 12.92 -12.91 -2.93
C SER A 83 11.82 -13.88 -2.51
N ASP A 84 12.18 -14.85 -1.69
CA ASP A 84 11.17 -15.55 -0.89
C ASP A 84 10.70 -14.63 0.26
N PRO A 85 9.49 -14.83 0.80
CA PRO A 85 8.98 -14.04 1.91
C PRO A 85 9.70 -14.39 3.21
N PRO A 86 9.76 -13.45 4.17
CA PRO A 86 10.21 -13.77 5.51
C PRO A 86 9.28 -14.81 6.15
N LYS A 87 9.82 -15.64 7.03
CA LYS A 87 8.99 -16.51 7.88
C LYS A 87 8.11 -15.63 8.76
N SER A 88 6.80 -15.86 8.71
CA SER A 88 5.81 -15.08 9.44
C SER A 88 4.62 -15.97 9.79
N ASP A 89 4.15 -15.85 11.02
CA ASP A 89 2.93 -16.52 11.50
C ASP A 89 1.67 -15.68 11.22
N VAL A 90 1.81 -14.55 10.51
CA VAL A 90 0.69 -13.67 10.17
C VAL A 90 -0.22 -14.39 9.18
N ILE A 91 -1.46 -14.61 9.61
CA ILE A 91 -2.54 -15.08 8.76
C ILE A 91 -3.30 -13.87 8.21
N VAL A 92 -3.58 -13.87 6.90
CA VAL A 92 -4.37 -12.81 6.28
C VAL A 92 -5.82 -12.91 6.76
N GLN A 93 -6.30 -11.84 7.38
CA GLN A 93 -7.64 -11.77 7.95
C GLN A 93 -8.62 -11.13 6.98
N LYS A 94 -9.91 -11.43 7.15
CA LYS A 94 -10.96 -10.88 6.31
C LYS A 94 -11.19 -9.42 6.68
N GLY A 95 -10.92 -8.50 5.75
CA GLY A 95 -11.29 -7.09 5.87
C GLY A 95 -12.73 -6.81 5.40
N GLU A 96 -13.21 -5.62 5.71
CA GLU A 96 -14.46 -5.09 5.15
C GLU A 96 -14.31 -4.84 3.64
N VAL A 97 -15.33 -5.21 2.85
CA VAL A 97 -15.28 -5.08 1.38
C VAL A 97 -15.55 -3.63 0.93
N LEU A 98 -16.60 -3.02 1.48
CA LEU A 98 -17.03 -1.64 1.18
C LEU A 98 -17.03 -1.36 -0.34
N ASP A 99 -16.36 -0.29 -0.78
CA ASP A 99 -16.16 0.08 -2.19
C ASP A 99 -14.81 -0.41 -2.75
N GLY A 100 -14.13 -1.30 -2.02
CA GLY A 100 -12.83 -1.89 -2.37
C GLY A 100 -12.84 -2.72 -3.65
N ILE A 101 -13.99 -3.27 -4.04
CA ILE A 101 -14.15 -4.11 -5.23
C ILE A 101 -15.14 -3.46 -6.18
N GLY A 102 -14.62 -2.96 -7.31
CA GLY A 102 -15.40 -2.42 -8.42
C GLY A 102 -16.03 -3.49 -9.30
N LYS A 103 -16.75 -3.06 -10.33
CA LYS A 103 -17.38 -3.96 -11.30
C LYS A 103 -16.34 -4.90 -11.92
N TYR A 104 -15.24 -4.36 -12.44
CA TYR A 104 -14.23 -5.18 -13.12
C TYR A 104 -13.49 -6.10 -12.15
N LEU A 105 -13.08 -5.56 -10.99
CA LEU A 105 -12.41 -6.40 -9.99
C LEU A 105 -13.29 -7.55 -9.49
N SER A 106 -14.62 -7.38 -9.44
CA SER A 106 -15.53 -8.46 -9.05
C SER A 106 -15.50 -9.67 -9.99
N GLU A 107 -15.06 -9.50 -11.24
CA GLU A 107 -14.90 -10.59 -12.22
C GLU A 107 -13.64 -11.44 -11.96
N LYS A 108 -12.67 -10.90 -11.20
CA LYS A 108 -11.35 -11.52 -10.98
C LYS A 108 -11.08 -11.88 -9.52
N ILE A 109 -11.68 -11.16 -8.59
CA ILE A 109 -11.44 -11.30 -7.15
C ILE A 109 -12.65 -11.99 -6.53
N PRO A 110 -12.55 -13.30 -6.22
CA PRO A 110 -13.62 -14.01 -5.53
C PRO A 110 -13.70 -13.53 -4.07
N VAL A 111 -14.90 -13.16 -3.65
CA VAL A 111 -15.19 -12.75 -2.27
C VAL A 111 -16.11 -13.77 -1.65
N ASP A 112 -15.64 -14.50 -0.64
CA ASP A 112 -16.49 -15.39 0.14
C ASP A 112 -17.36 -14.58 1.09
N ARG A 113 -18.68 -14.71 0.95
CA ARG A 113 -19.69 -14.02 1.78
C ARG A 113 -19.94 -14.72 3.12
N ASN A 114 -19.51 -15.97 3.27
CA ASN A 114 -19.61 -16.71 4.53
C ASN A 114 -18.49 -16.32 5.50
N GLN A 115 -17.35 -15.83 4.99
CA GLN A 115 -16.29 -15.24 5.79
C GLN A 115 -16.72 -13.88 6.32
N LYS A 116 -16.75 -13.74 7.65
CA LYS A 116 -17.08 -12.48 8.31
C LYS A 116 -15.83 -11.61 8.44
N PRO A 117 -15.91 -10.30 8.14
CA PRO A 117 -14.85 -9.35 8.46
C PRO A 117 -14.52 -9.37 9.96
N VAL A 118 -13.24 -9.20 10.26
CA VAL A 118 -12.76 -9.04 11.65
C VAL A 118 -12.90 -7.59 12.11
N ASN A 119 -12.91 -7.37 13.43
CA ASN A 119 -12.75 -6.02 13.97
C ASN A 119 -11.29 -5.59 13.79
N VAL A 120 -11.05 -4.72 12.82
CA VAL A 120 -9.70 -4.29 12.45
C VAL A 120 -9.02 -3.55 13.60
N ALA A 121 -9.72 -2.70 14.35
CA ALA A 121 -9.13 -2.00 15.50
C ALA A 121 -8.66 -2.98 16.58
N GLU A 122 -9.49 -3.97 16.95
CA GLU A 122 -9.10 -5.01 17.93
C GLU A 122 -7.86 -5.79 17.45
N VAL A 123 -7.83 -6.20 16.17
CA VAL A 123 -6.66 -6.90 15.62
C VAL A 123 -5.40 -6.04 15.67
N LEU A 124 -5.50 -4.74 15.38
CA LEU A 124 -4.37 -3.81 15.43
C LEU A 124 -3.85 -3.66 16.87
N GLU A 125 -4.73 -3.57 17.86
CA GLU A 125 -4.40 -3.54 19.28
C GLU A 125 -3.74 -4.85 19.74
N GLU A 126 -4.34 -6.01 19.44
CA GLU A 126 -3.83 -7.33 19.82
C GLU A 126 -2.47 -7.63 19.21
N SER A 127 -2.28 -7.27 17.94
CA SER A 127 -1.01 -7.41 17.23
C SER A 127 0.04 -6.36 17.63
N ASN A 128 -0.34 -5.38 18.46
CA ASN A 128 0.48 -4.23 18.85
C ASN A 128 1.06 -3.51 17.62
N ALA A 129 0.26 -3.34 16.57
CA ALA A 129 0.71 -2.69 15.34
C ALA A 129 1.15 -1.24 15.64
N ASP A 130 2.30 -0.84 15.10
CA ASP A 130 2.77 0.54 15.18
C ASP A 130 2.22 1.38 14.03
N ILE A 131 2.09 0.76 12.85
CA ILE A 131 1.74 1.43 11.60
C ILE A 131 0.94 0.51 10.69
N LEU A 132 -0.09 1.03 10.03
CA LEU A 132 -0.82 0.36 8.96
C LEU A 132 -0.54 1.05 7.62
N ILE A 133 -0.21 0.27 6.60
CA ILE A 133 -0.14 0.73 5.21
C ILE A 133 -1.38 0.30 4.42
N ASN A 134 -1.99 1.27 3.75
CA ASN A 134 -3.19 1.11 2.95
C ASN A 134 -2.86 0.97 1.45
N TYR A 135 -3.13 -0.22 0.89
CA TYR A 135 -3.02 -0.56 -0.53
C TYR A 135 -4.37 -0.95 -1.16
N MET A 136 -5.47 -0.34 -0.72
CA MET A 136 -6.79 -0.55 -1.34
C MET A 136 -6.79 -0.19 -2.83
N PRO A 137 -7.62 -0.79 -3.70
CA PRO A 137 -7.67 -0.39 -5.11
C PRO A 137 -8.05 1.08 -5.32
N VAL A 138 -7.62 1.69 -6.42
CA VAL A 138 -8.03 3.07 -6.78
C VAL A 138 -9.56 3.20 -6.80
N GLY A 139 -10.08 4.32 -6.30
CA GLY A 139 -11.52 4.60 -6.14
C GLY A 139 -12.17 4.02 -4.88
N SER A 140 -11.39 3.39 -4.00
CA SER A 140 -11.90 2.80 -2.74
C SER A 140 -11.86 3.80 -1.58
N GLU A 141 -12.62 4.89 -1.69
CA GLU A 141 -12.62 5.95 -0.68
C GLU A 141 -13.17 5.48 0.66
N LYS A 142 -14.31 4.78 0.67
CA LYS A 142 -14.95 4.31 1.90
C LYS A 142 -14.06 3.28 2.59
N ALA A 143 -13.45 2.36 1.84
CA ALA A 143 -12.50 1.39 2.38
C ALA A 143 -11.27 2.08 2.98
N SER A 144 -10.68 3.05 2.27
CA SER A 144 -9.50 3.77 2.77
C SER A 144 -9.80 4.59 4.02
N ARG A 145 -10.95 5.29 4.04
CA ARG A 145 -11.45 6.02 5.21
C ARG A 145 -11.77 5.08 6.37
N TYR A 146 -12.34 3.91 6.10
CA TYR A 146 -12.58 2.88 7.11
C TYR A 146 -11.28 2.48 7.79
N TYR A 147 -10.23 2.10 7.04
CA TYR A 147 -8.95 1.73 7.65
C TYR A 147 -8.30 2.88 8.42
N ALA A 148 -8.40 4.12 7.93
CA ALA A 148 -7.94 5.30 8.66
C ALA A 148 -8.68 5.47 10.01
N GLU A 149 -10.00 5.26 10.03
CA GLU A 149 -10.79 5.29 11.26
C GLU A 149 -10.40 4.17 12.24
N GLN A 150 -10.13 2.96 11.74
CA GLN A 150 -9.69 1.84 12.57
C GLN A 150 -8.30 2.11 13.19
N CYS A 151 -7.41 2.77 12.45
CA CYS A 151 -6.11 3.18 12.98
C CYS A 151 -6.25 4.23 14.09
N LEU A 152 -7.13 5.22 13.93
CA LEU A 152 -7.42 6.20 14.98
C LEU A 152 -7.97 5.54 16.25
N LYS A 153 -8.86 4.55 16.11
CA LYS A 153 -9.43 3.80 17.25
C LYS A 153 -8.36 3.01 18.00
N ALA A 154 -7.48 2.33 17.26
CA ALA A 154 -6.45 1.45 17.82
C ALA A 154 -5.17 2.19 18.26
N GLY A 155 -5.04 3.50 18.02
CA GLY A 155 -3.82 4.24 18.34
C GLY A 155 -2.65 3.94 17.40
N VAL A 156 -2.93 3.65 16.13
CA VAL A 156 -1.93 3.18 15.14
C VAL A 156 -1.65 4.26 14.07
N ALA A 157 -0.39 4.40 13.66
CA ALA A 157 -0.03 5.30 12.57
C ALA A 157 -0.58 4.83 11.22
N PHE A 158 -0.82 5.75 10.28
CA PHE A 158 -1.44 5.42 9.00
C PHE A 158 -0.62 5.89 7.79
N ILE A 159 -0.32 4.99 6.86
CA ILE A 159 0.26 5.31 5.55
C ILE A 159 -0.81 5.08 4.48
N ASN A 160 -1.23 6.15 3.81
CA ASN A 160 -2.09 6.06 2.65
C ASN A 160 -1.26 6.00 1.36
N ALA A 161 -1.14 4.80 0.78
CA ALA A 161 -0.46 4.65 -0.51
C ALA A 161 -1.38 4.92 -1.71
N MET A 162 -2.66 5.20 -1.47
CA MET A 162 -3.68 5.37 -2.50
C MET A 162 -3.99 6.86 -2.74
N PRO A 163 -4.53 7.22 -3.93
CA PRO A 163 -4.85 8.61 -4.26
C PRO A 163 -6.13 9.14 -3.60
N ALA A 164 -6.77 8.36 -2.73
CA ALA A 164 -7.91 8.84 -1.96
C ALA A 164 -7.45 9.95 -1.00
N PHE A 165 -8.14 11.09 -0.99
CA PHE A 165 -7.78 12.22 -0.14
C PHE A 165 -8.07 11.91 1.33
N ILE A 166 -7.02 11.57 2.08
CA ILE A 166 -7.03 11.34 3.52
C ILE A 166 -6.05 12.31 4.15
N VAL A 167 -4.75 12.12 3.95
CA VAL A 167 -3.71 12.95 4.58
C VAL A 167 -3.67 14.35 3.97
N SER A 168 -4.16 14.52 2.75
CA SER A 168 -4.33 15.82 2.10
C SER A 168 -5.78 16.34 2.12
N GLY A 169 -6.71 15.62 2.78
CA GLY A 169 -8.09 16.07 2.97
C GLY A 169 -8.26 17.00 4.17
N ASP A 170 -9.40 17.69 4.26
CA ASP A 170 -9.60 18.74 5.28
C ASP A 170 -9.78 18.19 6.71
N ASP A 171 -10.47 17.06 6.87
CA ASP A 171 -10.89 16.58 8.20
C ASP A 171 -9.95 15.54 8.83
N TRP A 172 -9.29 14.71 8.03
CA TRP A 172 -8.53 13.56 8.52
C TRP A 172 -7.21 13.93 9.18
N PRO A 173 -6.38 14.85 8.65
CA PRO A 173 -5.10 15.20 9.25
C PRO A 173 -5.29 15.74 10.66
N LYS A 174 -6.30 16.58 10.86
CA LYS A 174 -6.65 17.12 12.18
C LYS A 174 -7.05 16.02 13.17
N LYS A 175 -7.79 14.99 12.73
CA LYS A 175 -8.14 13.85 13.60
C LYS A 175 -6.90 13.08 14.06
N PHE A 176 -5.93 12.87 13.17
CA PHE A 176 -4.66 12.22 13.51
C PHE A 176 -3.81 13.11 14.45
N GLU A 177 -3.76 14.41 14.19
CA GLU A 177 -3.08 15.39 15.07
C GLU A 177 -3.70 15.43 16.47
N ASP A 178 -5.03 15.56 16.57
CA ASP A 178 -5.78 15.58 17.84
C ASP A 178 -5.58 14.28 18.64
N ALA A 179 -5.38 13.14 17.96
CA ALA A 179 -5.07 11.86 18.56
C ALA A 179 -3.58 11.66 18.89
N GLY A 180 -2.70 12.59 18.49
CA GLY A 180 -1.25 12.46 18.66
C GLY A 180 -0.61 11.36 17.80
N LEU A 181 -1.23 10.99 16.69
CA LEU A 181 -0.82 9.90 15.81
C LEU A 181 -0.25 10.43 14.47
N PRO A 182 0.83 9.87 13.95
CA PRO A 182 1.34 10.26 12.64
C PRO A 182 0.53 9.64 11.50
N CYS A 183 0.36 10.40 10.43
CA CYS A 183 -0.15 9.90 9.16
C CYS A 183 0.70 10.40 7.98
N ALA A 184 0.88 9.57 6.95
CA ALA A 184 1.63 9.91 5.74
C ALA A 184 0.86 9.50 4.48
N GLY A 185 0.81 10.38 3.48
CA GLY A 185 -0.01 10.22 2.29
C GLY A 185 -0.23 11.57 1.61
N ASP A 186 -0.99 11.65 0.53
CA ASP A 186 -1.65 10.55 -0.19
C ASP A 186 -0.86 10.18 -1.46
N ASP A 187 -1.19 9.06 -2.08
CA ASP A 187 -0.62 8.56 -3.35
C ASP A 187 0.90 8.31 -3.31
N ILE A 188 1.31 7.05 -3.09
CA ILE A 188 2.74 6.72 -3.02
C ILE A 188 3.43 6.95 -4.37
N LYS A 189 4.61 7.58 -4.34
CA LYS A 189 5.37 7.83 -5.56
C LYS A 189 6.09 6.57 -6.04
N SER A 190 6.05 6.36 -7.35
CA SER A 190 7.05 5.53 -8.03
C SER A 190 8.38 6.29 -8.14
N GLN A 191 9.50 5.57 -8.14
CA GLN A 191 10.83 6.17 -8.30
C GLN A 191 10.95 6.93 -9.63
N VAL A 192 10.67 6.23 -10.74
CA VAL A 192 10.66 6.77 -12.09
C VAL A 192 9.45 6.21 -12.84
N GLY A 193 8.37 7.00 -12.87
CA GLY A 193 7.13 6.69 -13.60
C GLY A 193 6.89 7.64 -14.78
N ALA A 194 5.87 7.33 -15.59
CA ALA A 194 5.53 8.14 -16.77
C ALA A 194 5.25 9.61 -16.40
N THR A 195 4.56 9.88 -15.29
CA THR A 195 4.23 11.23 -14.82
C THR A 195 5.47 12.09 -14.52
N ILE A 196 6.49 11.53 -13.86
CA ILE A 196 7.70 12.32 -13.52
C ILE A 196 8.56 12.56 -14.77
N ILE A 197 8.66 11.56 -15.67
CA ILE A 197 9.36 11.71 -16.95
C ILE A 197 8.71 12.80 -17.78
N HIS A 198 7.38 12.74 -17.95
CA HIS A 198 6.62 13.74 -18.69
C HIS A 198 6.81 15.14 -18.11
N ARG A 199 6.69 15.28 -16.78
CA ARG A 199 6.88 16.56 -16.09
C ARG A 199 8.26 17.15 -16.31
N VAL A 200 9.33 16.34 -16.18
CA VAL A 200 10.71 16.79 -16.39
C VAL A 200 10.93 17.24 -17.84
N LEU A 201 10.43 16.48 -18.82
CA LEU A 201 10.53 16.86 -20.23
C LEU A 201 9.72 18.12 -20.56
N ALA A 202 8.50 18.24 -20.03
CA ALA A 202 7.68 19.43 -20.22
C ALA A 202 8.34 20.67 -19.61
N GLN A 203 8.88 20.55 -18.39
CA GLN A 203 9.60 21.65 -17.73
C GLN A 203 10.83 22.06 -18.55
N LEU A 204 11.63 21.09 -19.02
CA LEU A 204 12.79 21.36 -19.86
C LEU A 204 12.41 22.15 -21.13
N LEU A 205 11.32 21.78 -21.81
CA LEU A 205 10.85 22.50 -22.99
C LEU A 205 10.51 23.95 -22.67
N LEU A 206 9.79 24.18 -21.57
CA LEU A 206 9.45 25.53 -21.10
C LEU A 206 10.70 26.35 -20.76
N ASP A 207 11.66 25.75 -20.05
CA ASP A 207 12.92 26.40 -19.67
C ASP A 207 13.77 26.82 -20.88
N ARG A 208 13.56 26.16 -22.02
CA ARG A 208 14.21 26.47 -23.30
C ARG A 208 13.38 27.38 -24.22
N GLY A 209 12.25 27.90 -23.73
CA GLY A 209 11.35 28.77 -24.49
C GLY A 209 10.56 28.02 -25.58
N VAL A 210 10.49 26.70 -25.52
CA VAL A 210 9.71 25.89 -26.46
C VAL A 210 8.25 25.86 -26.02
N LYS A 211 7.35 26.27 -26.92
CA LYS A 211 5.91 26.20 -26.71
C LYS A 211 5.42 24.77 -26.91
N ILE A 212 4.81 24.18 -25.88
CA ILE A 212 4.14 22.88 -25.98
C ILE A 212 2.75 23.09 -26.55
N GLU A 213 2.48 22.59 -27.76
CA GLU A 213 1.15 22.71 -28.37
C GLU A 213 0.23 21.53 -28.03
N LYS A 214 0.78 20.32 -28.00
CA LYS A 214 0.04 19.08 -27.73
C LYS A 214 0.95 18.09 -27.00
N SER A 215 0.37 17.29 -26.13
CA SER A 215 1.05 16.16 -25.49
C SER A 215 0.04 15.07 -25.18
N TYR A 216 0.46 13.82 -25.28
CA TYR A 216 -0.36 12.66 -24.91
C TYR A 216 0.53 11.63 -24.22
N GLN A 217 -0.08 10.86 -23.33
CA GLN A 217 0.58 9.78 -22.61
C GLN A 217 -0.33 8.55 -22.65
N LEU A 218 0.23 7.41 -23.04
CA LEU A 218 -0.47 6.13 -23.06
C LEU A 218 0.22 5.20 -22.06
N ASN A 219 -0.53 4.74 -21.07
CA ASN A 219 -0.06 3.79 -20.07
C ASN A 219 -0.75 2.45 -20.33
N ILE A 220 0.02 1.36 -20.37
CA ILE A 220 -0.50 -0.01 -20.55
C ILE A 220 0.14 -0.87 -19.46
N GLY A 221 -0.67 -1.70 -18.80
CA GLY A 221 -0.20 -2.62 -17.77
C GLY A 221 -1.10 -3.85 -17.69
N GLY A 222 -0.57 -4.93 -17.13
CA GLY A 222 -1.20 -6.25 -17.09
C GLY A 222 -1.52 -6.75 -15.69
N ASN A 223 -1.82 -5.86 -14.75
CA ASN A 223 -2.16 -6.21 -13.37
C ASN A 223 -3.57 -5.73 -12.98
N THR A 224 -4.02 -6.13 -11.79
CA THR A 224 -5.36 -5.75 -11.29
C THR A 224 -5.54 -4.26 -11.02
N ASP A 225 -4.48 -3.53 -10.74
CA ASP A 225 -4.55 -2.08 -10.56
C ASP A 225 -4.88 -1.38 -11.90
N PHE A 226 -4.15 -1.72 -12.97
CA PHE A 226 -4.48 -1.27 -14.32
C PHE A 226 -5.87 -1.71 -14.76
N TYR A 227 -6.26 -2.95 -14.46
CA TYR A 227 -7.60 -3.46 -14.78
C TYR A 227 -8.71 -2.69 -14.05
N ASN A 228 -8.48 -2.34 -12.78
CA ASN A 228 -9.38 -1.49 -11.99
C ASN A 228 -9.48 -0.07 -12.58
N MET A 229 -8.39 0.51 -13.06
CA MET A 229 -8.37 1.84 -13.67
C MET A 229 -9.08 1.90 -15.04
N LEU A 230 -9.39 0.77 -15.69
CA LEU A 230 -10.25 0.76 -16.88
C LEU A 230 -11.70 1.15 -16.55
N GLU A 231 -12.11 1.01 -15.30
CA GLU A 231 -13.43 1.43 -14.80
C GLU A 231 -13.40 2.93 -14.50
N GLN A 232 -13.66 3.76 -15.52
CA GLN A 232 -13.55 5.23 -15.43
C GLN A 232 -14.33 5.86 -14.27
N GLU A 233 -15.42 5.23 -13.82
CA GLU A 233 -16.23 5.70 -12.69
C GLU A 233 -15.46 5.72 -11.36
N ARG A 234 -14.39 4.92 -11.25
CA ARG A 234 -13.53 4.83 -10.06
C ARG A 234 -12.40 5.86 -10.01
N LEU A 235 -12.20 6.64 -11.07
CA LEU A 235 -11.14 7.65 -11.18
C LEU A 235 -11.64 9.08 -10.87
N LYS A 236 -12.84 9.20 -10.31
CA LYS A 236 -13.46 10.49 -10.00
C LYS A 236 -12.96 11.07 -8.69
#